data_AF-A0A7Y2C525-F1
#
_entry.id   AF-A0A7Y2C525-F1
#
_cell.length_a   1.000
_cell.length_b   1.000
_cell.length_c   1.000
_cell.angle_alpha   90.00
_cell.angle_beta   90.00
_cell.angle_gamma   90.00
#
_symmetry.space_group_name_H-M   'P 1'
#
loop_
_entity.id
_entity.type
_entity.pdbx_description
1 polymer ?
#
loop_
_entity_poly.entity_id
_entity_poly.type
_entity_poly.pdbx_seq_one_letter_code
_entity_poly.pdbx_strand_id
1 'polypeptide(L)'
;MPIFWLDNQSIAFPNPELANEQGVLAVGGDLSINRLILAYSQGIFPWYNPEDPILWWSPDPRFVLFPEELKVSKSMRPYFNNQKYAWSIDRAFEEVIKHCQQNKRKGQNFESWITDEMKDAYIKLHEA
;
A
#
# COMPACT_ATOMS: atom_id res chain seq x y z
N MET A 1 5.91 -18.02 15.02
CA MET A 1 4.80 -18.21 14.05
C MET A 1 5.37 -18.44 12.66
N PRO A 2 4.74 -19.27 11.81
CA PRO A 2 5.27 -19.58 10.49
C PRO A 2 5.17 -18.36 9.55
N ILE A 3 6.13 -18.26 8.63
CA ILE A 3 6.03 -17.38 7.46
C ILE A 3 5.82 -18.28 6.25
N PHE A 4 4.76 -18.03 5.48
CA PHE A 4 4.37 -18.88 4.36
C PHE A 4 5.07 -18.43 3.07
N TRP A 5 5.50 -19.38 2.25
CA TRP A 5 6.00 -19.10 0.90
C TRP A 5 4.87 -19.28 -0.09
N LEU A 6 4.55 -18.23 -0.85
CA LEU A 6 3.54 -18.30 -1.90
C LEU A 6 4.15 -18.87 -3.18
N ASP A 7 3.39 -19.73 -3.84
CA ASP A 7 3.73 -20.23 -5.16
C ASP A 7 3.19 -19.31 -6.28
N ASN A 8 3.69 -19.51 -7.50
CA ASN A 8 3.28 -18.75 -8.69
C ASN A 8 2.20 -19.48 -9.53
N GLN A 9 1.75 -20.65 -9.11
CA GLN A 9 0.70 -21.44 -9.78
C GLN A 9 -0.70 -21.16 -9.23
N SER A 10 -0.76 -20.59 -8.01
CA SER A 10 -1.95 -20.26 -7.25
C SER A 10 -1.82 -18.85 -6.68
N ILE A 11 -2.94 -18.12 -6.68
CA ILE A 11 -3.02 -16.79 -6.06
C ILE A 11 -3.43 -16.85 -4.58
N ALA A 12 -3.72 -18.04 -4.05
CA ALA A 12 -4.28 -18.19 -2.71
C ALA A 12 -3.35 -17.68 -1.61
N PHE A 13 -3.94 -17.13 -0.55
CA PHE A 13 -3.26 -16.72 0.67
C PHE A 13 -3.61 -17.64 1.84
N PRO A 14 -2.69 -17.83 2.80
CA PRO A 14 -3.01 -18.39 4.10
C PRO A 14 -4.02 -17.51 4.86
N ASN A 15 -4.67 -18.07 5.88
CA ASN A 15 -5.54 -17.30 6.76
C ASN A 15 -4.77 -16.12 7.40
N PRO A 16 -5.23 -14.86 7.26
CA PRO A 16 -4.57 -13.67 7.83
C PRO A 16 -4.30 -13.73 9.34
N GLU A 17 -5.10 -14.49 10.11
CA GLU A 17 -4.90 -14.70 11.56
C GLU A 17 -3.61 -15.47 11.90
N LEU A 18 -2.96 -16.07 10.90
CA LEU A 18 -1.68 -16.77 11.06
C LEU A 18 -0.47 -15.86 10.88
N ALA A 19 -0.68 -14.56 10.63
CA ALA A 19 0.40 -13.58 10.55
C ALA A 19 1.21 -13.53 11.85
N ASN A 20 2.50 -13.24 11.74
CA ASN A 20 3.35 -13.15 12.93
C ASN A 20 3.04 -11.90 13.78
N GLU A 21 3.75 -11.70 14.90
CA GLU A 21 3.47 -10.60 15.84
C GLU A 21 3.69 -9.21 15.20
N GLN A 22 4.48 -9.16 14.14
CA GLN A 22 4.75 -7.95 13.35
C GLN A 22 3.72 -7.77 12.22
N GLY A 23 2.86 -8.75 11.98
CA GLY A 23 1.87 -8.77 10.90
C GLY A 23 2.36 -9.37 9.59
N VAL A 24 3.56 -9.96 9.52
CA VAL A 24 4.04 -10.63 8.30
C VAL A 24 3.34 -11.97 8.16
N LEU A 25 2.67 -12.18 7.03
CA LEU A 25 1.93 -13.40 6.71
C LEU A 25 2.72 -14.30 5.75
N ALA A 26 3.16 -13.75 4.63
CA ALA A 26 3.73 -14.55 3.54
C ALA A 26 4.83 -13.82 2.76
N VAL A 27 5.62 -14.60 2.02
CA VAL A 27 6.74 -14.18 1.18
C VAL A 27 6.56 -14.74 -0.23
N GLY A 28 6.91 -13.96 -1.25
CA GLY A 28 6.92 -14.38 -2.65
C GLY A 28 5.58 -14.21 -3.37
N GLY A 29 5.35 -15.03 -4.39
CA GLY A 29 4.27 -14.83 -5.35
C GLY A 29 4.61 -13.77 -6.39
N ASP A 30 3.62 -12.94 -6.73
CA ASP A 30 3.69 -11.92 -7.79
C ASP A 30 2.80 -10.72 -7.43
N LEU A 31 2.89 -9.63 -8.18
CA LEU A 31 1.98 -8.49 -8.06
C LEU A 31 0.91 -8.46 -9.18
N SER A 32 0.41 -9.63 -9.59
CA SER A 32 -0.68 -9.69 -10.56
C SER A 32 -1.96 -9.05 -10.02
N ILE A 33 -2.77 -8.45 -10.91
CA ILE A 33 -4.05 -7.80 -10.56
C ILE A 33 -4.93 -8.74 -9.72
N ASN A 34 -5.07 -10.00 -10.14
CA ASN A 34 -5.90 -10.99 -9.45
C ASN A 34 -5.41 -11.28 -8.03
N ARG A 35 -4.08 -11.40 -7.83
CA ARG A 35 -3.52 -11.64 -6.50
C ARG A 35 -3.65 -10.41 -5.61
N LEU A 36 -3.44 -9.20 -6.14
CA LEU A 36 -3.63 -7.95 -5.41
C LEU A 36 -5.08 -7.79 -4.93
N ILE A 37 -6.05 -7.96 -5.82
CA ILE A 37 -7.48 -7.89 -5.47
C ILE A 37 -7.82 -8.91 -4.38
N LEU A 38 -7.34 -10.16 -4.53
CA LEU A 38 -7.58 -11.21 -3.54
C LEU A 38 -6.96 -10.85 -2.18
N ALA A 39 -5.71 -10.38 -2.16
CA ALA A 39 -5.03 -9.94 -0.95
C ALA A 39 -5.85 -8.86 -0.22
N TYR A 40 -6.21 -7.78 -0.93
CA TYR A 40 -6.99 -6.69 -0.36
C TYR A 40 -8.36 -7.14 0.17
N SER A 41 -9.05 -8.05 -0.53
CA SER A 41 -10.33 -8.62 -0.08
C SER A 41 -10.23 -9.41 1.23
N GLN A 42 -9.04 -9.90 1.56
CA GLN A 42 -8.73 -10.64 2.79
C GLN A 42 -8.02 -9.77 3.85
N GLY A 43 -7.89 -8.47 3.62
CA GLY A 43 -7.18 -7.57 4.54
C GLY A 43 -5.65 -7.64 4.46
N ILE A 44 -5.11 -8.30 3.43
CA ILE A 44 -3.67 -8.47 3.20
C ILE A 44 -3.17 -7.38 2.24
N PHE A 45 -1.95 -6.88 2.44
CA PHE A 45 -1.32 -5.92 1.52
C PHE A 45 0.17 -6.21 1.32
N PRO A 46 0.73 -5.91 0.13
CA PRO A 46 2.15 -6.07 -0.12
C PRO A 46 2.94 -4.86 0.40
N TRP A 47 4.07 -5.09 1.07
CA TRP A 47 4.96 -4.03 1.52
C TRP A 47 6.38 -4.56 1.74
N TYR A 48 7.34 -4.13 0.92
CA TYR A 48 8.72 -4.62 0.94
C TYR A 48 9.69 -3.55 0.40
N ASN A 49 10.99 -3.66 0.72
CA ASN A 49 12.00 -2.76 0.16
C ASN A 49 12.54 -3.31 -1.17
N PRO A 50 13.23 -2.49 -2.00
CA PRO A 50 13.74 -2.92 -3.31
C PRO A 50 14.55 -4.23 -3.35
N GLU A 51 15.29 -4.53 -2.29
CA GLU A 51 16.16 -5.73 -2.20
C GLU A 51 15.47 -6.92 -1.51
N ASP A 52 14.28 -6.72 -0.97
CA ASP A 52 13.52 -7.75 -0.28
C ASP A 52 12.64 -8.53 -1.28
N PRO A 53 12.36 -9.82 -1.03
CA PRO A 53 11.28 -10.50 -1.74
C PRO A 53 9.93 -9.83 -1.42
N ILE A 54 8.91 -10.06 -2.27
CA ILE A 54 7.56 -9.58 -1.98
C ILE A 54 7.12 -10.10 -0.61
N LEU A 55 6.75 -9.18 0.30
CA LEU A 55 6.22 -9.50 1.62
C LEU A 55 4.75 -9.09 1.70
N TRP A 56 3.93 -9.96 2.28
CA TRP A 56 2.50 -9.77 2.45
C TRP A 56 2.14 -9.66 3.93
N TRP A 57 1.37 -8.63 4.27
CA TRP A 57 1.14 -8.21 5.64
C TRP A 57 -0.35 -8.21 6.00
N SER A 58 -0.65 -8.63 7.23
CA SER A 58 -1.93 -8.50 7.92
C SER A 58 -1.69 -8.24 9.41
N PRO A 59 -1.36 -7.00 9.81
CA PRO A 59 -1.05 -6.66 11.20
C PRO A 59 -2.30 -6.64 12.08
N ASP A 60 -2.10 -7.06 13.34
CA ASP A 60 -3.05 -6.94 14.44
C ASP A 60 -2.35 -6.23 15.63
N PRO A 61 -2.81 -5.04 16.07
CA PRO A 61 -3.97 -4.31 15.61
C PRO A 61 -3.81 -3.66 14.23
N ARG A 62 -4.92 -3.53 13.50
CA ARG A 62 -4.98 -2.82 12.21
C ARG A 62 -5.28 -1.35 12.38
N PHE A 63 -4.44 -0.49 11.82
CA PHE A 63 -4.72 0.95 11.77
C PHE A 63 -5.86 1.24 10.78
N VAL A 64 -6.89 1.94 11.26
CA VAL A 64 -8.02 2.46 10.46
C VAL A 64 -8.29 3.91 10.83
N LEU A 65 -8.86 4.67 9.88
CA LEU A 65 -9.30 6.04 10.08
C LEU A 65 -10.78 6.14 9.72
N PHE A 66 -11.63 6.40 10.70
CA PHE A 66 -13.04 6.68 10.46
C PHE A 66 -13.20 8.09 9.88
N PRO A 67 -13.84 8.25 8.70
CA PRO A 67 -14.00 9.57 8.07
C PRO A 67 -14.68 10.61 8.98
N GLU A 68 -15.64 10.19 9.80
CA GLU A 68 -16.40 11.01 10.73
C GLU A 68 -15.55 11.49 11.92
N GLU A 69 -14.46 10.78 12.21
CA GLU A 69 -13.53 11.09 13.29
C GLU A 69 -12.28 11.86 12.82
N LEU A 70 -12.20 12.20 11.53
CA LEU A 70 -11.08 12.94 10.98
C LEU A 70 -10.94 14.31 11.66
N LYS A 71 -9.82 14.51 12.37
CA LYS A 71 -9.48 15.77 13.04
C LYS A 71 -8.79 16.72 12.07
N VAL A 72 -9.53 17.67 11.51
CA VAL A 72 -8.98 18.74 10.67
C VAL A 72 -8.56 19.93 11.52
N SER A 73 -7.28 20.28 11.51
CA SER A 73 -6.74 21.37 12.33
C SER A 73 -7.25 22.75 11.87
N LYS A 74 -7.38 23.69 12.81
CA LYS A 74 -7.83 25.07 12.51
C LYS A 74 -6.89 25.79 11.52
N SER A 75 -5.60 25.44 11.50
CA SER A 75 -4.61 26.00 10.58
C SER A 75 -4.84 25.62 9.12
N MET A 76 -5.69 24.62 8.83
CA MET A 76 -6.06 24.27 7.46
C MET A 76 -7.13 25.19 6.86
N ARG A 77 -7.91 25.91 7.70
CA ARG A 77 -9.03 26.77 7.23
C ARG A 77 -8.63 27.81 6.18
N PRO A 78 -7.50 28.54 6.31
CA PRO A 78 -7.11 29.51 5.28
C PRO A 78 -6.88 28.87 3.91
N TYR A 79 -6.36 27.63 3.86
CA TYR A 79 -6.09 26.93 2.61
C TYR A 79 -7.38 26.52 1.90
N PHE A 80 -8.39 26.08 2.66
CA PHE A 80 -9.71 25.75 2.12
C PHE A 80 -10.49 26.98 1.68
N ASN A 81 -10.50 28.04 2.52
CA ASN A 81 -11.24 29.26 2.23
C ASN A 81 -10.68 30.00 1.01
N ASN A 82 -9.35 30.02 0.85
CA ASN A 82 -8.70 30.68 -0.27
C ASN A 82 -8.75 29.85 -1.57
N GLN A 83 -9.33 28.64 -1.54
CA GLN A 83 -9.39 27.73 -2.68
C GLN A 83 -8.05 27.60 -3.41
N LYS A 84 -6.95 27.58 -2.64
CA LYS A 84 -5.58 27.63 -3.18
C LYS A 84 -5.24 26.42 -4.05
N TYR A 85 -5.95 25.31 -3.84
CA TYR A 85 -5.74 24.04 -4.52
C TYR A 85 -7.04 23.61 -5.21
N ALA A 86 -6.90 23.12 -6.43
CA ALA A 86 -7.91 22.31 -7.08
C ALA A 86 -7.64 20.83 -6.74
N TRP A 87 -8.69 20.03 -6.68
CA TRP A 87 -8.58 18.59 -6.51
C TRP A 87 -9.41 17.88 -7.57
N SER A 88 -8.98 16.67 -7.91
CA SER A 88 -9.66 15.79 -8.86
C SER A 88 -9.46 14.36 -8.39
N ILE A 89 -10.35 13.47 -8.82
CA ILE A 89 -10.23 12.02 -8.61
C ILE A 89 -9.76 11.41 -9.93
N ASP A 90 -8.82 10.46 -9.86
CA ASP A 90 -8.37 9.62 -10.98
C ASP A 90 -7.93 10.35 -12.25
N ARG A 91 -7.47 11.60 -12.12
CA ARG A 91 -7.04 12.40 -13.26
C ARG A 91 -5.64 12.06 -13.77
N ALA A 92 -4.76 11.60 -12.88
CA ALA A 92 -3.34 11.41 -13.17
C ALA A 92 -2.70 10.40 -12.19
N PHE A 93 -3.22 9.17 -12.13
CA PHE A 93 -2.77 8.17 -11.17
C PHE A 93 -1.27 7.87 -11.27
N GLU A 94 -0.75 7.67 -12.48
CA GLU A 94 0.68 7.42 -12.73
C GLU A 94 1.56 8.56 -12.17
N GLU A 95 1.16 9.81 -12.40
CA GLU A 95 1.89 10.96 -11.85
C GLU A 95 1.86 10.95 -10.32
N VAL A 96 0.69 10.67 -9.71
CA VAL A 96 0.54 10.64 -8.25
C VAL A 96 1.46 9.57 -7.64
N ILE A 97 1.41 8.33 -8.13
CA ILE A 97 2.23 7.24 -7.57
C ILE A 97 3.73 7.47 -7.79
N LYS A 98 4.13 8.05 -8.93
CA LYS A 98 5.51 8.45 -9.19
C LYS A 98 6.01 9.50 -8.20
N HIS A 99 5.18 10.51 -7.89
CA HIS A 99 5.53 11.49 -6.87
C HIS A 99 5.58 10.87 -5.47
N CYS A 100 4.73 9.88 -5.15
CA CYS A 100 4.81 9.12 -3.90
C CYS A 100 6.14 8.34 -3.79
N GLN A 101 6.60 7.74 -4.88
CA GLN A 101 7.88 7.02 -4.95
C GLN A 101 9.08 7.95 -4.73
N GLN A 102 9.07 9.14 -5.33
CA GLN A 102 10.23 10.05 -5.37
C GLN A 102 10.31 11.00 -4.16
N ASN A 103 9.26 11.08 -3.34
CA ASN A 103 9.19 12.04 -2.24
C ASN A 103 10.14 11.67 -1.10
N LYS A 104 11.20 12.47 -0.91
CA LYS A 104 12.15 12.32 0.19
C LYS A 104 11.57 12.87 1.48
N ARG A 105 11.42 12.02 2.51
CA ARG A 105 10.93 12.43 3.83
C ARG A 105 12.10 12.75 4.76
N LYS A 106 11.94 13.78 5.60
CA LYS A 106 12.94 14.10 6.63
C LYS A 106 13.14 12.90 7.56
N GLY A 107 14.39 12.44 7.71
CA GLY A 107 14.75 11.28 8.52
C GLY A 107 14.65 9.93 7.78
N GLN A 108 14.29 9.93 6.50
CA GLN A 108 14.34 8.74 5.66
C GLN A 108 15.75 8.61 5.06
N ASN A 109 16.50 7.59 5.49
CA ASN A 109 17.87 7.33 5.05
C ASN A 109 17.95 6.40 3.83
N PHE A 110 16.81 5.83 3.40
CA PHE A 110 16.71 4.85 2.32
C PHE A 110 15.67 5.28 1.29
N GLU A 111 15.67 4.61 0.14
CA GLU A 111 14.68 4.82 -0.91
C GLU A 111 13.27 4.42 -0.44
N SER A 112 12.25 4.83 -1.20
CA SER A 112 10.88 4.47 -0.91
C SER A 112 10.65 2.97 -1.09
N TRP A 113 9.73 2.39 -0.32
CA TRP A 113 9.25 1.01 -0.51
C TRP A 113 8.46 0.84 -1.83
N ILE A 114 8.08 1.95 -2.47
CA ILE A 114 7.41 1.93 -3.78
C ILE A 114 8.49 1.64 -4.83
N THR A 115 8.77 0.36 -5.05
CA THR A 115 9.64 -0.11 -6.14
C THR A 115 9.01 0.17 -7.50
N ASP A 116 9.78 0.07 -8.58
CA ASP A 116 9.23 0.17 -9.93
C ASP A 116 8.21 -0.94 -10.22
N GLU A 117 8.44 -2.15 -9.70
CA GLU A 117 7.49 -3.26 -9.79
C GLU A 117 6.16 -2.94 -9.06
N MET A 118 6.23 -2.40 -7.84
CA MET A 118 5.06 -1.96 -7.07
C MET A 118 4.29 -0.87 -7.81
N LYS A 119 5.00 0.14 -8.33
CA LYS A 119 4.40 1.22 -9.11
C LYS A 119 3.66 0.68 -10.34
N ASP A 120 4.33 -0.16 -11.14
CA ASP A 120 3.77 -0.71 -12.38
C ASP A 120 2.56 -1.61 -12.10
N ALA A 121 2.59 -2.39 -11.02
CA ALA A 121 1.46 -3.23 -10.62
C ALA A 121 0.21 -2.41 -10.28
N TYR A 122 0.37 -1.29 -9.56
CA TYR A 122 -0.75 -0.43 -9.19
C TYR A 122 -1.24 0.45 -10.35
N ILE A 123 -0.37 0.80 -11.29
CA ILE A 123 -0.79 1.43 -12.56
C ILE A 123 -1.69 0.46 -13.34
N LYS A 124 -1.26 -0.80 -13.52
CA LYS A 124 -2.07 -1.83 -14.18
C LYS A 124 -3.40 -2.08 -13.45
N LEU A 125 -3.40 -2.04 -12.12
CA LEU A 125 -4.62 -2.18 -11.32
C LEU A 125 -5.57 -1.00 -11.51
N HIS A 126 -5.05 0.21 -11.69
CA HIS A 126 -5.86 1.41 -11.97
C HIS A 126 -6.51 1.38 -13.36
N GLU A 127 -5.85 0.75 -14.34
CA GLU A 127 -6.33 0.64 -15.73
C GLU A 127 -7.34 -0.50 -15.96
N ALA A 128 -7.46 -1.44 -15.03
CA ALA A 128 -8.26 -2.66 -15.16
C ALA A 128 -9.74 -2.45 -14.78
#